data_AF-Q5JE28-F1
#
_entry.id   AF-Q5JE28-F1
#
_cell.length_a   1.000
_cell.length_b   1.000
_cell.length_c   1.000
_cell.angle_alpha   90.00
_cell.angle_beta   90.00
_cell.angle_gamma   90.00
#
_symmetry.space_group_name_H-M   'P 1'
#
loop_
_entity.id
_entity.type
_entity.pdbx_description
1 polymer ?
#
loop_
_entity_poly.entity_id
_entity_poly.type
_entity_poly.pdbx_seq_one_letter_code
_entity_poly.pdbx_strand_id
1 'polypeptide(L)' 'MPEKIKVVVNEDRCYLCGGCAGVCPTLAIEVHSTGWEFLQDKCISCRICINACPVGALSAKPLEVSE' A
#
# COMPACT_ATOMS: atom_id res chain seq x y z
N MET A 1 0.53 21.03 -1.20
CA MET A 1 1.48 19.91 -1.35
C MET A 1 0.71 18.64 -1.01
N PRO A 2 0.62 17.63 -1.88
CA PRO A 2 -0.13 16.42 -1.51
C PRO A 2 0.60 15.77 -0.34
N GLU A 3 -0.08 15.69 0.80
CA GLU A 3 0.40 15.00 2.00
C GLU A 3 0.78 13.57 1.60
N LYS A 4 2.08 13.25 1.61
CA LYS A 4 2.54 11.89 1.31
C LYS A 4 1.97 10.94 2.35
N ILE A 5 1.44 9.82 1.91
CA ILE A 5 0.97 8.74 2.80
C ILE A 5 1.91 7.54 2.71
N LYS A 6 2.07 6.84 3.83
CA LYS A 6 2.65 5.51 3.89
C LYS A 6 1.55 4.48 4.01
N VAL A 7 1.62 3.44 3.18
CA VAL A 7 0.72 2.29 3.25
C VAL A 7 1.24 1.33 4.32
N VAL A 8 0.35 0.90 5.19
CA VAL A 8 0.59 -0.08 6.25
C VAL A 8 -0.28 -1.30 5.98
N VAL A 9 0.29 -2.49 6.06
CA VAL A 9 -0.41 -3.77 5.89
C VAL A 9 -0.54 -4.44 7.26
N ASN A 10 -1.75 -4.93 7.55
CA ASN A 10 -2.01 -5.82 8.67
C ASN A 10 -1.72 -7.26 8.25
N GLU A 11 -0.64 -7.84 8.75
CA GLU A 11 -0.20 -9.20 8.39
C GLU A 11 -1.15 -10.30 8.91
N ASP A 12 -1.89 -10.07 9.98
CA ASP A 12 -2.88 -11.03 10.49
C ASP A 12 -4.07 -11.21 9.54
N ARG A 13 -4.36 -10.18 8.74
CA ARG A 13 -5.45 -10.20 7.74
C ARG A 13 -4.95 -10.43 6.32
N CYS A 14 -3.71 -10.05 6.03
CA CYS A 14 -3.14 -10.16 4.69
C CYS A 14 -2.76 -11.61 4.38
N TYR A 15 -3.31 -12.15 3.30
CA TYR A 15 -2.97 -13.49 2.79
C TYR A 15 -2.21 -13.42 1.45
N LEU A 16 -1.52 -12.30 1.20
CA LEU A 16 -0.63 -12.08 0.04
C LEU A 16 -1.28 -12.36 -1.32
N CYS A 17 -2.56 -12.00 -1.49
CA CYS A 17 -3.29 -12.26 -2.73
C CYS A 17 -2.83 -11.45 -3.94
N GLY A 18 -2.00 -10.42 -3.75
CA GLY A 18 -1.50 -9.55 -4.83
C GLY A 18 -2.51 -8.58 -5.42
N GLY A 19 -3.76 -8.54 -4.92
CA GLY A 19 -4.80 -7.65 -5.46
C GLY A 19 -4.42 -6.18 -5.40
N CYS A 20 -3.77 -5.74 -4.32
CA CYS A 20 -3.28 -4.38 -4.16
C CYS A 20 -2.16 -4.00 -5.16
N ALA A 21 -1.29 -4.95 -5.51
CA ALA A 21 -0.24 -4.76 -6.52
C ALA A 21 -0.85 -4.64 -7.93
N GLY A 22 -1.83 -5.48 -8.25
CA GLY A 22 -2.49 -5.49 -9.56
C GLY A 22 -3.30 -4.22 -9.87
N VAL A 23 -3.90 -3.58 -8.86
CA VAL A 23 -4.65 -2.32 -9.05
C VAL A 23 -3.77 -1.07 -8.98
N CYS A 24 -2.49 -1.19 -8.62
CA CYS A 24 -1.63 -0.04 -8.41
C CYS A 24 -1.16 0.53 -9.75
N PRO A 25 -1.61 1.74 -10.17
CA PRO A 25 -1.27 2.28 -11.48
C PRO A 25 0.21 2.64 -11.61
N THR A 26 0.89 2.88 -10.49
CA THR A 26 2.31 3.26 -10.45
C THR A 26 3.22 2.11 -10.03
N LEU A 27 2.67 0.90 -9.83
CA LEU A 27 3.40 -0.27 -9.35
C LEU A 27 4.21 0.06 -8.07
N ALA A 28 3.58 0.78 -7.15
CA ALA A 28 4.18 1.15 -5.87
C ALA A 28 4.10 0.02 -4.83
N ILE A 29 3.35 -1.05 -5.10
CA ILE A 29 3.21 -2.21 -4.23
C ILE A 29 3.61 -3.44 -5.03
N GLU A 30 4.51 -4.25 -4.47
CA GLU A 30 4.91 -5.54 -5.00
C GLU A 30 4.58 -6.62 -3.97
N VAL A 31 4.02 -7.75 -4.42
CA VAL A 31 3.64 -8.87 -3.55
C VAL A 31 4.32 -10.12 -4.06
N HIS A 32 5.01 -10.82 -3.17
CA HIS A 32 5.74 -12.05 -3.43
C HIS A 32 5.18 -13.19 -2.58
N SER A 33 5.62 -14.42 -2.82
CA SER A 33 5.20 -15.60 -2.06
C SER A 33 5.59 -15.54 -0.58
N THR A 34 6.61 -14.76 -0.24
CA THR A 34 7.16 -14.65 1.12
C THR A 34 6.86 -13.32 1.81
N GLY A 35 6.19 -12.37 1.14
CA GLY A 35 5.96 -11.04 1.71
C GLY A 35 5.54 -10.01 0.67
N TRP A 36 5.72 -8.74 1.01
CA TRP A 36 5.34 -7.62 0.17
C TRP A 36 6.33 -6.47 0.34
N GLU A 37 6.44 -5.62 -0.68
CA GLU A 37 7.29 -4.44 -0.70
C GLU A 37 6.46 -3.20 -1.10
N PHE A 38 6.83 -2.05 -0.54
CA PHE A 38 6.17 -0.78 -0.82
C PHE A 38 7.18 0.31 -1.17
N LEU A 39 7.07 0.75 -2.42
CA LEU A 39 7.92 1.77 -3.02
C LEU A 39 7.28 3.15 -2.81
N GLN A 40 7.62 3.77 -1.68
CA GLN A 40 7.08 5.08 -1.29
C GLN A 40 7.28 6.16 -2.36
N ASP A 41 8.37 6.12 -3.11
CA ASP A 41 8.70 7.10 -4.15
C ASP A 41 7.78 7.00 -5.38
N LYS A 42 7.21 5.82 -5.64
CA LYS A 42 6.24 5.60 -6.72
C LYS A 42 4.81 5.87 -6.27
N CYS A 43 4.55 5.96 -4.97
CA CYS A 43 3.20 6.14 -4.45
C CYS A 43 2.70 7.57 -4.68
N ILE A 44 1.61 7.70 -5.45
CA ILE A 44 0.92 8.98 -5.70
C ILE A 44 -0.22 9.26 -4.71
N SER A 45 -0.28 8.52 -3.60
CA SER A 45 -1.29 8.69 -2.54
C SER A 45 -2.75 8.54 -3.01
N CYS A 46 -3.02 7.74 -4.06
CA CYS A 46 -4.36 7.56 -4.63
C CYS A 46 -5.31 6.67 -3.79
N ARG A 47 -4.78 5.90 -2.83
CA ARG A 47 -5.52 5.01 -1.91
C ARG A 47 -6.34 3.87 -2.58
N ILE A 48 -6.18 3.63 -3.88
CA ILE A 48 -6.89 2.56 -4.61
C ILE A 48 -6.58 1.18 -4.02
N CYS A 49 -5.33 0.94 -3.62
CA CYS A 49 -4.89 -0.33 -3.01
C CYS A 49 -5.63 -0.65 -1.69
N ILE A 50 -6.04 0.38 -0.93
CA ILE A 50 -6.79 0.22 0.32
C ILE A 50 -8.20 -0.26 0.02
N ASN A 51 -8.86 0.40 -0.94
CA ASN A 51 -10.22 0.05 -1.35
C ASN A 51 -10.30 -1.31 -2.07
N ALA A 52 -9.24 -1.69 -2.79
CA ALA A 52 -9.19 -2.96 -3.51
C ALA A 52 -8.94 -4.17 -2.59
N CYS A 53 -8.56 -3.96 -1.32
CA CYS A 53 -8.29 -5.06 -0.41
C CYS A 53 -9.59 -5.71 0.06
N PRO A 54 -9.90 -6.97 -0.33
CA PRO A 54 -11.18 -7.60 0.03
C PRO A 54 -11.31 -7.86 1.53
N VAL A 55 -10.19 -7.98 2.24
CA VAL A 55 -10.12 -8.23 3.70
C VAL A 55 -9.82 -6.98 4.51
N GLY A 56 -9.71 -5.81 3.87
CA GLY A 56 -9.40 -4.55 4.55
C GLY A 56 -8.09 -4.59 5.34
N ALA A 57 -7.06 -5.26 4.82
CA ALA A 57 -5.75 -5.38 5.48
C ALA A 57 -4.86 -4.14 5.29
N LEU A 58 -5.16 -3.27 4.32
CA LEU A 58 -4.34 -2.09 4.02
C LEU A 58 -4.89 -0.83 4.69
N SER A 59 -4.00 0.05 5.14
CA SER A 59 -4.35 1.36 5.74
C SER A 59 -3.33 2.43 5.33
N ALA A 60 -3.72 3.70 5.35
CA ALA A 60 -2.83 4.83 5.09
C ALA A 60 -2.49 5.55 6.39
N LYS A 61 -1.22 5.85 6.63
CA LYS A 61 -0.76 6.78 7.66
C LYS A 61 -0.14 8.02 7.01
N PRO A 62 -0.34 9.22 7.56
CA PRO A 62 0.42 10.39 7.16
C PRO A 62 1.92 10.11 7.34
N LEU A 63 2.74 10.41 6.33
CA LEU A 63 4.16 10.53 6.56
C LEU A 63 4.40 11.88 7.24
N GLU A 64 4.57 11.87 8.55
CA GLU A 64 5.14 13.01 9.25
C GLU A 64 6.57 13.18 8.74
N VAL A 65 6.75 14.13 7.83
CA VAL A 65 8.07 14.64 7.49
C VAL A 65 8.41 15.56 8.65
N SER A 66 9.13 15.03 9.64
CA SER A 66 9.87 15.87 10.59
C SER A 66 10.88 16.65 9.76
N GLU A 67 10.60 17.94 9.54
CA GLU A 67 11.54 18.93 8.98
C GLU A 67 12.85 18.97 9.78
#